data_AF-A0A1B8ZNT6-F1
#
_entry.id   AF-A0A1B8ZNT6-F1
#
_cell.length_a   1.000
_cell.length_b   1.000
_cell.length_c   1.000
_cell.angle_alpha   90.00
_cell.angle_beta   90.00
_cell.angle_gamma   90.00
#
_symmetry.space_group_name_H-M   'P 1'
#
loop_
_entity.id
_entity.type
_entity.pdbx_description
1 polymer ?
#
loop_
_entity_poly.entity_id
_entity_poly.type
_entity_poly.pdbx_seq_one_letter_code
_entity_poly.pdbx_strand_id
1 'polypeptide(L)'
;MKYLISILLCLAINLKGQTVYRTPSGSKFHDSSCRMVKNVSSGLSVNEALKMGLQPCKICNPGVTPSVYGIVSHPKKTNGTNKGNRCLGTTKAGTRCKHYTRIGNDYCFQHLPNN
;
A
#
# COMPACT_ATOMS: atom_id res chain seq x y z
N MET A 1 -5.68 40.07 -26.20
CA MET A 1 -5.82 39.86 -24.75
C MET A 1 -7.14 39.21 -24.33
N LYS A 2 -8.30 39.61 -24.88
CA LYS A 2 -9.62 39.09 -24.47
C LYS A 2 -9.84 37.58 -24.73
N TYR A 3 -9.21 37.03 -25.76
CA TYR A 3 -9.29 35.58 -26.08
C TYR A 3 -8.20 34.73 -25.40
N LEU A 4 -7.13 35.35 -24.87
CA LEU A 4 -6.04 34.64 -24.19
C LEU A 4 -6.50 33.99 -22.88
N ILE A 5 -7.40 34.65 -22.15
CA ILE A 5 -8.01 34.12 -20.92
C ILE A 5 -8.92 32.93 -21.24
N SER A 6 -9.67 33.00 -22.35
CA SER A 6 -10.54 31.91 -22.80
C SER A 6 -9.75 30.66 -23.23
N ILE A 7 -8.65 30.86 -23.96
CA ILE A 7 -7.74 29.78 -24.38
C ILE A 7 -7.07 29.10 -23.17
N LEU A 8 -6.69 29.89 -22.15
CA LEU A 8 -6.08 29.36 -20.92
C LEU A 8 -7.08 28.56 -20.08
N LEU A 9 -8.36 28.94 -20.07
CA LEU A 9 -9.43 28.24 -19.35
C LEU A 9 -9.76 26.87 -19.98
N CYS A 10 -9.69 26.75 -21.31
CA CYS A 10 -9.94 25.49 -22.02
C CYS A 10 -8.81 24.45 -21.83
N LEU A 11 -7.59 24.86 -21.49
CA LEU A 11 -6.46 23.95 -21.30
C LEU A 11 -6.47 23.24 -19.93
N ALA A 12 -7.22 23.74 -18.94
CA ALA A 12 -7.19 23.26 -17.57
C ALA A 12 -7.93 21.92 -17.32
N ILE A 13 -8.72 21.42 -18.28
CA ILE A 13 -9.67 20.32 -18.05
C ILE A 13 -9.18 18.92 -18.45
N ASN A 14 -7.91 18.74 -18.82
CA ASN A 14 -7.38 17.44 -19.30
C ASN A 14 -6.48 16.70 -18.30
N LEU A 15 -6.79 16.72 -17.00
CA LEU A 15 -6.09 15.87 -16.03
C LEU A 15 -6.77 14.49 -15.91
N LYS A 16 -6.28 13.50 -16.66
CA LYS A 16 -6.61 12.09 -16.41
C LYS A 16 -5.57 11.49 -15.45
N GLY A 17 -6.03 10.85 -14.39
CA GLY A 17 -5.16 10.15 -13.45
C GLY A 17 -4.52 8.91 -14.07
N GLN A 18 -3.41 8.45 -13.50
CA GLN A 18 -2.78 7.19 -13.89
C GLN A 18 -3.72 6.01 -13.60
N THR A 19 -3.97 5.19 -14.62
CA THR A 19 -4.71 3.92 -14.49
C THR A 19 -3.78 2.81 -14.03
N VAL A 20 -4.18 2.07 -13.01
CA VAL A 20 -3.53 0.87 -12.50
C VAL A 20 -4.53 -0.29 -12.48
N TYR A 21 -4.05 -1.51 -12.28
CA TYR A 21 -4.85 -2.73 -12.42
C TYR A 21 -4.88 -3.53 -11.12
N ARG A 22 -6.03 -4.07 -10.78
CA ARG A 22 -6.24 -4.94 -9.61
C ARG A 22 -6.74 -6.30 -10.05
N THR A 23 -6.23 -7.37 -9.45
CA THR A 23 -6.76 -8.73 -9.59
C THR A 23 -7.94 -8.94 -8.63
N PRO A 24 -8.96 -9.76 -8.96
CA PRO A 24 -10.17 -9.93 -8.13
C PRO A 24 -9.92 -10.26 -6.65
N SER A 25 -8.92 -11.09 -6.36
CA SER A 25 -8.56 -11.55 -5.01
C SER A 25 -7.35 -10.84 -4.40
N GLY A 26 -6.78 -9.84 -5.07
CA GLY A 26 -5.49 -9.25 -4.69
C GLY A 26 -5.60 -8.05 -3.77
N SER A 27 -4.68 -7.94 -2.82
CA SER A 27 -4.45 -6.76 -1.97
C SER A 27 -3.48 -5.74 -2.61
N LYS A 28 -3.12 -5.95 -3.88
CA LYS A 28 -2.13 -5.13 -4.58
C LYS A 28 -2.69 -4.58 -5.88
N PHE A 29 -2.19 -3.41 -6.28
CA PHE A 29 -2.38 -2.87 -7.62
C PHE A 29 -1.10 -2.98 -8.44
N HIS A 30 -1.27 -3.03 -9.75
CA HIS A 30 -0.27 -3.46 -10.71
C HIS A 30 -0.23 -2.50 -11.92
N ASP A 31 0.88 -2.52 -12.63
CA ASP A 31 0.97 -1.95 -13.99
C ASP A 31 0.30 -2.90 -15.01
N SER A 32 -0.09 -2.38 -16.18
CA SER A 32 -0.70 -3.17 -17.27
C SER A 32 0.18 -4.31 -17.76
N SER A 33 1.51 -4.15 -17.68
CA SER A 33 2.49 -5.16 -18.11
C SER A 33 2.76 -6.25 -17.06
N CYS A 34 2.18 -6.15 -15.86
CA CYS A 34 2.47 -7.09 -14.80
C CYS A 34 1.90 -8.49 -15.11
N ARG A 35 2.73 -9.53 -14.92
CA ARG A 35 2.32 -10.93 -15.14
C ARG A 35 1.03 -11.32 -14.38
N MET A 36 0.77 -10.69 -13.23
CA MET A 36 -0.40 -10.98 -12.38
C MET A 36 -1.73 -10.53 -13.00
N VAL A 37 -1.72 -9.57 -13.93
CA VAL A 37 -2.94 -8.97 -14.51
C VAL A 37 -3.28 -9.49 -15.91
N LYS A 38 -2.48 -10.43 -16.43
CA LYS A 38 -2.58 -10.95 -17.80
C LYS A 38 -3.93 -11.61 -18.12
N ASN A 39 -4.53 -12.30 -17.14
CA ASN A 39 -5.74 -13.10 -17.37
C ASN A 39 -7.00 -12.43 -16.81
N VAL A 40 -6.91 -11.85 -15.61
CA VAL A 40 -8.06 -11.27 -14.91
C VAL A 40 -7.61 -10.03 -14.14
N SER A 41 -8.09 -8.87 -14.58
CA SER A 41 -7.87 -7.62 -13.87
C SER A 41 -8.93 -6.58 -14.18
N SER A 42 -9.10 -5.63 -13.27
CA SER A 42 -9.93 -4.44 -13.42
C SER A 42 -9.05 -3.21 -13.33
N GLY A 43 -9.15 -2.30 -14.31
CA GLY A 43 -8.51 -1.00 -14.27
C GLY A 43 -9.21 -0.05 -13.29
N LEU A 44 -8.43 0.75 -12.57
CA LEU A 44 -8.89 1.79 -11.65
C LEU A 44 -7.83 2.89 -11.52
N SER A 45 -8.20 4.06 -10.98
CA SER A 45 -7.21 5.10 -10.72
C SER A 45 -6.32 4.74 -9.52
N VAL A 46 -5.10 5.27 -9.49
CA VAL A 46 -4.20 5.12 -8.33
C VAL A 46 -4.90 5.56 -7.04
N ASN A 47 -5.59 6.71 -7.05
CA ASN A 47 -6.26 7.23 -5.86
C ASN A 47 -7.36 6.31 -5.32
N GLU A 48 -8.13 5.68 -6.22
CA GLU A 48 -9.12 4.68 -5.82
C GLU A 48 -8.45 3.44 -5.24
N ALA A 49 -7.33 2.98 -5.82
CA ALA A 49 -6.57 1.85 -5.30
C ALA A 49 -6.10 2.09 -3.86
N LEU A 50 -5.61 3.31 -3.58
CA LEU A 50 -5.19 3.72 -2.24
C LEU A 50 -6.36 3.82 -1.26
N LYS A 51 -7.49 4.39 -1.67
CA LYS A 51 -8.73 4.45 -0.86
C LYS A 51 -9.23 3.06 -0.50
N MET A 52 -9.05 2.09 -1.39
CA MET A 52 -9.38 0.67 -1.14
C MET A 52 -8.33 -0.06 -0.28
N GLY A 53 -7.25 0.61 0.14
CA GLY A 53 -6.19 0.01 0.97
C GLY A 53 -5.24 -0.91 0.19
N LEU A 54 -5.22 -0.83 -1.14
CA LEU A 54 -4.33 -1.65 -1.96
C LEU A 54 -2.90 -1.14 -1.91
N GLN A 55 -1.95 -2.08 -1.99
CA GLN A 55 -0.53 -1.78 -1.98
C GLN A 55 0.10 -1.91 -3.37
N PRO A 56 1.19 -1.19 -3.68
CA PRO A 56 1.86 -1.31 -4.96
C PRO A 56 2.49 -2.69 -5.06
N CYS A 57 2.37 -3.29 -6.24
CA CYS A 57 3.05 -4.54 -6.51
C CYS A 57 4.57 -4.35 -6.48
N LYS A 58 5.26 -5.11 -5.63
CA LYS A 58 6.73 -5.09 -5.53
C LYS A 58 7.45 -5.62 -6.77
N ILE A 59 6.75 -6.35 -7.64
CA ILE A 59 7.33 -6.97 -8.85
C ILE A 59 7.37 -5.95 -9.98
N CYS A 60 6.23 -5.35 -10.33
CA CYS A 60 6.17 -4.37 -11.41
C CYS A 60 6.41 -2.93 -10.93
N ASN A 61 6.46 -2.70 -9.61
CA ASN A 61 6.71 -1.41 -8.97
C ASN A 61 6.06 -0.24 -9.74
N PRO A 62 4.71 -0.23 -9.88
CA PRO A 62 4.03 0.78 -10.68
C PRO A 62 4.44 2.15 -10.13
N GLY A 63 4.99 3.01 -10.99
CA GLY A 63 5.72 4.24 -10.66
C GLY A 63 4.88 5.32 -9.97
N VAL A 64 4.34 5.00 -8.80
CA VAL A 64 3.68 5.94 -7.91
C VAL A 64 4.77 6.67 -7.15
N THR A 65 4.84 7.99 -7.33
CA THR A 65 5.78 8.81 -6.58
C THR A 65 5.48 8.67 -5.09
N PRO A 66 6.50 8.56 -4.23
CA PRO A 66 6.32 8.46 -2.79
C PRO A 66 5.49 9.60 -2.19
N SER A 67 5.38 10.76 -2.85
CA SER A 67 4.54 11.86 -2.36
C SER A 67 3.04 11.59 -2.50
N VAL A 68 2.61 10.86 -3.55
CA VAL A 68 1.20 10.48 -3.75
C VAL A 68 0.83 9.29 -2.88
N TYR A 69 1.76 8.34 -2.70
CA TYR A 69 1.56 7.20 -1.83
C TYR A 69 1.71 7.55 -0.34
N GLY A 70 2.60 8.48 -0.01
CA GLY A 70 2.99 8.86 1.35
C GLY A 70 1.92 9.64 2.12
N ILE A 71 0.99 10.28 1.41
CA ILE A 71 -0.19 10.90 2.04
C ILE A 71 -1.25 9.89 2.47
N VAL A 72 -1.25 8.66 1.91
CA VAL A 72 -2.21 7.58 2.21
C VAL A 72 -1.52 6.33 2.77
N SER A 73 -0.21 6.40 3.02
CA SER A 73 0.53 5.28 3.58
C SER A 73 0.04 5.07 5.00
N HIS A 74 -0.84 4.08 5.17
CA HIS A 74 -1.06 3.44 6.45
C HIS A 74 0.32 3.20 7.07
N PRO A 75 0.57 3.67 8.30
CA PRO A 75 1.90 3.56 8.89
C PRO A 75 2.33 2.11 8.80
N LYS A 76 3.45 1.88 8.10
CA LYS A 76 4.12 0.58 8.10
C LYS A 76 4.53 0.32 9.56
N LYS A 77 3.71 -0.41 10.30
CA LYS A 77 4.15 -1.07 11.52
C LYS A 77 5.28 -2.02 11.07
N THR A 78 6.58 -1.84 11.37
CA THR A 78 7.24 -1.04 12.41
C THR A 78 8.72 -0.84 12.09
N ASN A 79 9.28 0.34 12.36
CA ASN A 79 10.65 0.45 12.86
C ASN A 79 10.61 0.11 14.37
N GLY A 80 11.61 -0.62 14.88
CA GLY A 80 11.64 -1.05 16.28
C GLY A 80 11.54 0.12 17.27
N THR A 81 10.90 -0.11 18.41
CA THR A 81 10.70 0.90 19.46
C THR A 81 11.83 0.81 20.49
N ASN A 82 12.27 1.96 21.02
CA ASN A 82 13.31 2.04 22.07
C ASN A 82 12.89 1.38 23.40
N LYS A 83 11.59 1.17 23.60
CA LYS A 83 11.01 0.37 24.70
C LYS A 83 10.63 -1.02 24.19
N GLY A 84 11.22 -2.05 24.80
CA GLY A 84 10.81 -3.43 24.57
C GLY A 84 9.74 -3.89 25.56
N ASN A 85 9.08 -4.98 25.23
CA ASN A 85 8.14 -5.68 26.09
C ASN A 85 8.24 -7.19 25.87
N ARG A 86 7.56 -7.97 26.73
CA ARG A 86 7.42 -9.41 26.52
C ARG A 86 6.42 -9.65 25.40
N CYS A 87 6.81 -10.46 24.41
CA CYS A 87 6.00 -10.85 23.26
C CYS A 87 4.56 -11.17 23.68
N LEU A 88 3.55 -10.73 22.93
CA LEU A 88 2.12 -10.96 23.17
C LEU A 88 1.58 -12.33 22.73
N GLY A 89 2.38 -13.13 22.03
CA GLY A 89 1.99 -14.45 21.53
C GLY A 89 1.79 -15.52 22.61
N THR A 90 0.99 -16.53 22.27
CA THR A 90 0.78 -17.74 23.07
C THR A 90 1.33 -18.92 22.28
N THR A 91 2.11 -19.76 22.95
CA THR A 91 2.71 -20.96 22.33
C THR A 91 1.64 -21.98 21.98
N LYS A 92 1.97 -22.96 21.13
CA LYS A 92 1.07 -24.08 20.81
C LYS A 92 0.61 -24.87 22.05
N ALA A 93 1.42 -24.88 23.11
CA ALA A 93 1.08 -25.50 24.40
C ALA A 93 0.17 -24.63 25.29
N GLY A 94 -0.33 -23.49 24.80
CA GLY A 94 -1.24 -22.60 25.52
C GLY A 94 -0.57 -21.67 26.53
N THR A 95 0.75 -21.73 26.69
CA THR A 95 1.47 -20.87 27.63
C THR A 95 1.94 -19.57 26.99
N ARG A 96 1.97 -18.50 27.78
CA ARG A 96 2.41 -17.16 27.37
C ARG A 96 3.87 -17.17 26.89
N CYS A 97 4.15 -16.61 25.71
CA CYS A 97 5.51 -16.54 25.20
C CYS A 97 6.42 -15.71 26.11
N LYS A 98 7.61 -16.23 26.39
CA LYS A 98 8.59 -15.58 27.29
C LYS A 98 9.63 -14.71 26.57
N HIS A 99 9.65 -14.72 25.23
CA HIS A 99 10.59 -13.91 24.47
C HIS A 99 10.33 -12.41 24.65
N TYR A 100 11.39 -11.65 24.87
CA TYR A 100 11.36 -10.19 24.87
C TYR A 100 11.50 -9.68 23.43
N THR A 101 10.76 -8.63 23.07
CA THR A 101 10.74 -8.05 21.72
C THR A 101 10.85 -6.54 21.77
N ARG A 102 11.53 -5.98 20.78
CA ARG A 102 11.54 -4.54 20.46
C ARG A 102 10.90 -4.28 19.09
N ILE A 103 10.36 -5.33 18.46
CA ILE A 103 9.57 -5.22 17.24
C ILE A 103 8.30 -4.48 17.64
N GLY A 104 7.99 -3.35 17.01
CA GLY A 104 6.92 -2.47 17.50
C GLY A 104 5.50 -3.04 17.35
N ASN A 105 5.38 -4.29 16.88
CA ASN A 105 4.11 -4.99 16.79
C ASN A 105 3.83 -5.82 18.05
N ASP A 106 4.70 -5.75 19.06
CA ASP A 106 4.61 -6.45 20.34
C ASP A 106 4.70 -7.99 20.24
N TYR A 107 5.05 -8.54 19.08
CA TYR A 107 5.28 -9.96 18.88
C TYR A 107 6.77 -10.25 18.62
N CYS A 108 7.22 -11.46 18.99
CA CYS A 108 8.56 -11.93 18.64
C CYS A 108 8.58 -12.51 17.23
N PHE A 109 9.77 -12.81 16.72
CA PHE A 109 9.97 -13.38 15.38
C PHE A 109 9.27 -14.74 15.16
N GLN A 110 8.86 -15.43 16.22
CA GLN A 110 8.12 -16.70 16.12
C GLN A 110 6.59 -16.52 16.13
N HIS A 111 6.09 -15.35 16.52
CA HIS A 111 4.65 -15.06 16.63
C HIS A 111 4.27 -13.88 15.72
N LEU A 112 4.86 -13.79 14.53
CA LEU A 112 4.51 -12.74 13.58
C LEU A 112 3.03 -12.91 13.15
N PRO A 113 2.18 -11.86 13.29
CA PRO A 113 0.81 -11.94 12.80
C PRO A 113 0.82 -12.12 11.29
N ASN A 114 0.19 -13.19 10.83
CA ASN A 114 -0.02 -13.41 9.39
C ASN A 114 -0.96 -12.33 8.87
N ASN A 115 -0.49 -11.60 7.86
CA ASN A 115 -1.19 -10.49 7.23
C ASN A 115 -2.10 -10.97 6.10
#